data_AF-B7G4I9-F1
#
_entry.id   AF-B7G4I9-F1
#
_cell.length_a   1.000
_cell.length_b   1.000
_cell.length_c   1.000
_cell.angle_alpha   90.00
_cell.angle_beta   90.00
_cell.angle_gamma   90.00
#
_symmetry.space_group_name_H-M   'P 1'
#
loop_
_entity.id
_entity.type
_entity.pdbx_description
1 polymer ?
#
loop_
_entity_poly.entity_id
_entity_poly.type
_entity_poly.pdbx_seq_one_letter_code
_entity_poly.pdbx_strand_id
1 'polypeptide(L)' 'VQDRDAIKKTFQFADFSQAWAFMSRSALLAEKMDHHPEWFNVYSTVEITLMTHDCGGVSEKVKS' A
#
# COMPACT_ATOMS: atom_id res chain seq x y z
N VAL A 1 18.04 -6.91 -12.02
CA VAL A 1 17.36 -5.78 -11.34
C VAL A 1 16.65 -6.35 -10.12
N GLN A 2 17.43 -6.64 -9.09
CA GLN A 2 16.97 -6.99 -7.74
C GLN A 2 17.30 -5.77 -6.86
N ASP A 3 16.57 -5.59 -5.76
CA ASP A 3 16.77 -4.53 -4.74
C ASP A 3 16.01 -3.21 -4.96
N ARG A 4 14.69 -3.31 -5.15
CA ARG A 4 13.80 -2.32 -4.54
C ARG A 4 13.24 -2.97 -3.28
N ASP A 5 13.57 -2.42 -2.10
CA ASP A 5 12.97 -2.83 -0.81
C ASP A 5 11.49 -2.45 -0.83
N ALA A 6 10.70 -3.33 -1.46
CA ALA A 6 9.29 -3.16 -1.68
C ALA A 6 8.54 -4.30 -1.00
N ILE A 7 7.59 -3.96 -0.14
CA ILE A 7 6.68 -4.96 0.44
C ILE A 7 5.45 -5.05 -0.44
N LYS A 8 5.13 -6.25 -0.90
CA LYS A 8 3.95 -6.54 -1.71
C LYS A 8 2.93 -7.34 -0.91
N LYS A 9 1.66 -6.97 -1.03
CA LYS A 9 0.55 -7.72 -0.44
C LYS A 9 -0.71 -7.62 -1.28
N THR A 10 -1.38 -8.76 -1.44
CA THR A 10 -2.68 -8.86 -2.11
C THR A 10 -3.77 -9.05 -1.06
N PHE A 11 -4.86 -8.32 -1.22
CA PHE A 11 -6.06 -8.40 -0.40
C PHE A 11 -7.24 -8.82 -1.27
N GLN A 12 -7.98 -9.82 -0.81
CA GLN A 12 -9.19 -10.31 -1.44
C GLN A 12 -10.39 -9.97 -0.55
N PHE A 13 -11.38 -9.29 -1.13
CA PHE A 13 -12.63 -8.92 -0.48
C PHE A 13 -13.80 -9.70 -1.10
N ALA A 14 -14.98 -9.60 -0.50
CA ALA A 14 -16.16 -10.29 -1.02
C ALA A 14 -16.70 -9.63 -2.32
N ASP A 15 -16.58 -8.31 -2.43
CA ASP A 15 -17.10 -7.51 -3.55
C ASP A 15 -16.29 -6.22 -3.75
N PHE A 16 -16.60 -5.50 -4.83
CA PHE A 16 -15.95 -4.23 -5.17
C PHE A 16 -16.20 -3.13 -4.13
N SER A 17 -17.38 -3.09 -3.50
CA SER A 17 -17.73 -2.05 -2.52
C SER A 17 -16.81 -2.14 -1.30
N GLN A 18 -16.53 -3.35 -0.83
CA GLN A 18 -15.61 -3.59 0.29
C GLN A 18 -14.17 -3.26 -0.07
N ALA A 19 -13.71 -3.65 -1.26
CA ALA A 19 -12.38 -3.29 -1.75
C ALA A 19 -12.21 -1.77 -1.85
N TRP A 20 -13.19 -1.06 -2.42
CA TRP A 20 -13.17 0.39 -2.54
C TRP A 20 -13.24 1.11 -1.19
N ALA A 21 -14.02 0.60 -0.24
CA ALA A 21 -14.09 1.15 1.10
C ALA A 21 -12.75 1.00 1.85
N PHE A 22 -12.06 -0.12 1.66
CA PHE A 22 -10.70 -0.30 2.17
C PHE A 22 -9.73 0.71 1.53
N MET A 23 -9.69 0.81 0.20
CA MET A 23 -8.82 1.74 -0.52
C MET A 23 -9.07 3.20 -0.11
N SER A 24 -10.34 3.61 -0.01
CA SER A 24 -10.71 4.99 0.38
C SER A 24 -10.17 5.36 1.77
N ARG A 25 -10.25 4.46 2.75
CA ARG A 25 -9.68 4.70 4.09
C ARG A 25 -8.15 4.72 4.06
N SER A 26 -7.54 3.81 3.29
CA SER A 26 -6.09 3.78 3.12
C SER A 26 -5.55 5.04 2.47
N ALA A 27 -6.26 5.64 1.49
CA ALA A 27 -5.87 6.88 0.85
C ALA A 27 -5.81 8.06 1.84
N LEU A 28 -6.79 8.16 2.74
CA LEU A 28 -6.79 9.21 3.79
C LEU A 28 -5.59 9.05 4.74
N LEU A 29 -5.22 7.82 5.07
CA LEU A 29 -4.06 7.55 5.92
C LEU A 29 -2.75 7.84 5.18
N ALA A 30 -2.64 7.42 3.92
CA ALA A 30 -1.49 7.69 3.06
C ALA A 30 -1.22 9.19 2.94
N GLU A 31 -2.28 10.00 2.74
CA GLU A 31 -2.17 11.46 2.68
C GLU A 31 -1.71 12.06 4.01
N LYS A 32 -2.29 11.62 5.13
CA LYS A 32 -1.87 12.07 6.46
C LYS A 32 -0.40 11.73 6.76
N MET A 33 0.10 10.63 6.20
CA MET A 33 1.47 10.16 6.39
C MET A 33 2.45 10.71 5.35
N ASP A 34 1.97 11.48 4.36
CA ASP A 34 2.73 11.89 3.17
C ASP A 34 3.47 10.71 2.52
N HIS A 35 2.78 9.57 2.43
CA HIS A 35 3.35 8.31 1.96
C HIS A 35 2.33 7.52 1.15
N HIS A 36 2.44 7.61 -0.18
CA HIS A 36 1.47 7.04 -1.09
C HIS A 36 1.86 5.62 -1.55
N PRO A 37 0.92 4.65 -1.53
CA PRO A 37 1.17 3.31 -2.05
C PRO A 37 1.15 3.30 -3.59
N GLU A 38 1.82 2.33 -4.18
CA GLU A 38 1.47 1.85 -5.51
C GLU A 38 0.45 0.71 -5.36
N TRP A 39 -0.66 0.76 -6.08
CA TRP A 39 -1.65 -0.31 -6.04
C TRP A 39 -2.31 -0.58 -7.39
N PHE A 40 -2.91 -1.76 -7.49
CA PHE A 40 -3.75 -2.18 -8.59
C PHE A 40 -5.03 -2.81 -8.02
N ASN A 41 -6.19 -2.42 -8.56
CA ASN A 41 -7.48 -2.98 -8.14
C ASN A 41 -8.26 -3.51 -9.34
N VAL A 42 -8.76 -4.73 -9.20
CA VAL A 42 -9.73 -5.34 -10.11
C VAL A 42 -10.84 -5.95 -9.28
N TYR A 43 -12.05 -5.38 -9.40
CA TYR A 43 -13.23 -5.79 -8.64
C TYR A 43 -12.92 -5.91 -7.13
N SER A 44 -12.97 -7.12 -6.57
CA SER A 44 -12.76 -7.37 -5.15
C SER A 44 -11.32 -7.68 -4.75
N THR A 45 -10.37 -7.58 -5.68
CA THR A 45 -8.93 -7.83 -5.43
C THR A 45 -8.15 -6.51 -5.45
N VAL A 46 -7.32 -6.28 -4.42
CA VAL A 46 -6.42 -5.13 -4.33
C VAL A 46 -5.00 -5.62 -4.10
N GLU A 47 -4.10 -5.33 -5.03
CA GLU A 47 -2.66 -5.57 -4.91
C GLU A 47 -1.97 -4.28 -4.52
N ILE A 48 -1.16 -4.31 -3.47
CA ILE A 48 -0.47 -3.14 -2.93
C ILE A 48 1.02 -3.42 -2.92
N THR A 49 1.79 -2.46 -3.43
CA THR A 49 3.24 -2.39 -3.31
C THR A 49 3.57 -1.12 -2.53
N LEU A 50 4.18 -1.30 -1.35
CA LEU A 50 4.71 -0.19 -0.56
C LEU A 50 6.21 -0.10 -0.81
N MET A 51 6.66 1.09 -1.21
CA MET A 51 8.06 1.44 -1.39
C MET A 51 8.31 2.74 -0.64
N THR A 52 9.32 2.79 0.20
CA THR A 52 9.82 4.06 0.75
C THR A 52 10.51 4.83 -0.37
N HIS A 53 9.79 5.74 -1.02
CA HIS A 53 10.38 6.61 -2.04
C HIS A 53 11.42 7.57 -1.41
N ASP A 54 11.29 7.86 -0.12
CA ASP A 54 12.33 8.52 0.68
C ASP A 54 13.13 7.48 1.45
N CYS A 55 14.22 7.04 0.82
CA CYS A 55 15.59 7.12 1.33
C CYS A 55 16.45 6.09 0.59
N GLY A 56 17.67 6.47 0.24
CA GLY A 56 18.79 5.50 0.20
C GLY A 56 19.09 4.96 1.61
N GLY A 57 18.09 4.37 2.29
CA GLY A 57 18.20 3.92 3.68
C GLY A 57 16.85 3.86 4.38
N VAL A 58 16.33 2.65 4.56
CA VAL A 58 15.26 2.27 5.49
C VAL A 58 15.08 3.28 6.64
N SER A 59 13.99 4.04 6.61
CA SER A 59 13.59 4.83 7.78
C SER A 59 13.08 3.87 8.87
N GLU A 60 13.84 3.74 9.95
CA GLU A 60 13.52 3.02 11.17
C GLU A 60 12.21 3.53 11.82
N LYS A 61 11.04 3.07 11.38
CA LYS A 61 9.78 3.22 12.15
C LYS A 61 8.79 2.07 12.02
N VAL A 62 9.27 0.83 11.89
CA VAL A 62 8.40 -0.37 12.01
C VAL A 62 9.04 -1.44 12.91
N LYS A 63 9.26 -1.11 14.18
CA LYS A 63 9.31 -2.07 15.30
C LYS A 63 8.89 -1.38 16.60
N SER A 64 7.62 -1.49 16.95
CA SER A 64 7.11 -1.42 18.34
C SER A 64 5.80 -2.17 18.40
#